data_AF-A0A8S0WRE9-F1
#
_entry.id   AF-A0A8S0WRE9-F1
#
_cell.length_a   1.000
_cell.length_b   1.000
_cell.length_c   1.000
_cell.angle_alpha   90.00
_cell.angle_beta   90.00
_cell.angle_gamma   90.00
#
_symmetry.space_group_name_H-M   'P 1'
#
loop_
_entity.id
_entity.type
_entity.pdbx_description
1 polymer ?
#
loop_
_entity_poly.entity_id
_entity_poly.type
_entity_poly.pdbx_seq_one_letter_code
_entity_poly.pdbx_strand_id
1 'polypeptide(L)'
;MTTITFDTHKFVRRLESAGFSTDQAEAVADAFRDTSAEADIASKRDIRELELKMESRFEQVKGELTLIKWMPGIMLGGVMALILKAFFPV
;
A
#
# COMPACT_ATOMS: atom_id res chain seq x y z
N MET A 1 13.54 6.09 3.07
CA MET A 1 13.81 7.07 2.00
C MET A 1 14.45 6.36 0.82
N THR A 2 13.72 6.23 -0.29
CA THR A 2 14.32 5.82 -1.57
C THR A 2 15.12 6.99 -2.10
N THR A 3 16.43 6.89 -2.10
CA THR A 3 17.28 7.89 -2.74
C THR A 3 17.15 7.72 -4.26
N ILE A 4 16.56 8.69 -4.95
CA ILE A 4 16.73 8.79 -6.41
C ILE A 4 18.20 9.13 -6.65
N THR A 5 18.94 8.26 -7.34
CA THR A 5 20.32 8.54 -7.72
C THR A 5 20.30 9.51 -8.91
N PHE A 6 20.51 10.80 -8.63
CA PHE A 6 20.65 11.82 -9.67
C PHE A 6 22.12 11.95 -10.08
N ASP A 7 22.43 11.60 -11.32
CA ASP A 7 23.77 11.76 -11.91
C ASP A 7 23.91 13.17 -12.50
N THR A 8 24.38 14.10 -11.67
CA THR A 8 24.59 15.50 -12.04
C THR A 8 25.49 15.63 -13.28
N HIS A 9 26.54 14.81 -13.39
CA HIS A 9 27.50 14.91 -14.50
C HIS A 9 26.86 14.49 -15.83
N LYS A 10 26.12 13.38 -15.85
CA LYS A 10 25.37 12.96 -17.03
C LYS A 10 24.28 13.95 -17.42
N PHE A 11 23.64 14.59 -16.44
CA PHE A 11 22.62 15.61 -16.66
C PHE A 11 23.20 16.89 -17.29
N VAL A 12 24.28 17.42 -16.72
CA VAL A 12 25.02 18.59 -17.25
C VAL A 12 25.48 18.34 -18.68
N ARG A 13 26.15 17.22 -18.99
CA ARG A 13 26.59 16.92 -20.37
C ARG A 13 25.44 16.87 -21.36
N ARG A 14 24.25 16.44 -20.91
CA ARG A 14 23.07 16.37 -21.78
C ARG A 14 22.54 17.77 -22.10
N LEU A 15 22.55 18.68 -21.13
CA LEU A 15 22.20 20.08 -21.35
C LEU A 15 23.23 20.79 -22.25
N GLU A 16 24.52 20.55 -22.03
CA GLU A 16 25.58 21.08 -22.91
C GLU A 16 25.40 20.59 -24.35
N SER A 17 25.09 19.29 -24.55
CA SER A 17 24.82 18.74 -25.88
C SER A 17 23.57 19.33 -26.55
N ALA A 18 22.67 19.92 -25.76
CA ALA A 18 21.49 20.63 -26.24
C ALA A 18 21.74 22.14 -26.46
N GLY A 19 22.98 22.61 -26.25
CA GLY A 19 23.39 24.00 -26.52
C GLY A 19 23.39 24.93 -25.30
N PHE A 20 23.24 24.40 -24.08
CA PHE A 20 23.40 25.19 -22.85
C PHE A 20 24.89 25.46 -22.59
N SER A 21 25.22 26.63 -22.05
CA SER A 21 26.56 26.83 -21.51
C SER A 21 26.77 25.99 -20.25
N THR A 22 28.02 25.70 -19.90
CA THR A 22 28.36 24.94 -18.68
C THR A 22 27.74 25.56 -17.44
N ASP A 23 27.85 26.89 -17.27
CA ASP A 23 27.25 27.61 -16.15
C ASP A 23 25.71 27.46 -16.08
N GLN A 24 25.03 27.46 -17.23
CA GLN A 24 23.58 27.25 -17.29
C GLN A 24 23.21 25.81 -16.98
N ALA A 25 23.98 24.86 -17.52
CA ALA A 25 23.76 23.44 -17.30
C ALA A 25 23.95 23.06 -15.82
N GLU A 26 24.97 23.60 -15.17
CA GLU A 26 25.20 23.43 -13.72
C GLU A 26 24.08 24.06 -12.88
N ALA A 27 23.68 25.30 -13.19
CA ALA A 27 22.60 25.97 -12.46
C ALA A 27 21.26 25.21 -12.52
N VAL A 28 20.92 24.65 -13.68
CA VAL A 28 19.72 23.82 -13.86
C VAL A 28 19.85 22.48 -13.12
N ALA A 29 21.04 21.87 -13.14
CA ALA A 29 21.29 20.62 -12.44
C ALA A 29 21.18 20.78 -10.91
N ASP A 30 21.68 21.89 -10.37
CA ASP A 30 21.59 22.22 -8.95
C ASP A 30 20.14 22.48 -8.52
N ALA A 31 19.39 23.31 -9.26
CA ALA A 31 17.98 23.55 -8.98
C ALA A 31 17.13 22.27 -9.03
N PHE A 32 17.45 21.36 -9.96
CA PHE A 32 16.76 20.06 -10.06
C PHE A 32 17.15 19.11 -8.92
N ARG A 33 18.42 19.09 -8.50
CA ARG A 33 18.86 18.26 -7.37
C ARG A 33 18.17 18.68 -6.08
N ASP A 34 18.11 19.98 -5.82
CA ASP A 34 17.56 20.52 -4.58
C ASP A 34 16.04 20.23 -4.49
N THR A 35 15.30 20.38 -5.59
CA THR A 35 13.86 20.02 -5.66
C THR A 35 13.62 18.51 -5.61
N SER A 36 14.50 17.71 -6.19
CA SER A 36 14.39 16.24 -6.17
C SER A 36 14.70 15.63 -4.79
N ALA A 37 15.52 16.31 -3.99
CA ALA A 37 15.83 15.91 -2.62
C ALA A 37 14.65 16.16 -1.65
N GLU A 38 13.81 17.14 -1.94
CA GLU A 38 12.61 17.46 -1.17
C GLU A 38 11.37 16.64 -1.55
N ALA A 39 11.42 15.94 -2.69
CA ALA A 39 10.33 15.05 -3.10
C ALA A 39 10.25 13.84 -2.14
N ASP A 40 9.26 13.84 -1.25
CA ASP A 40 8.95 12.68 -0.41
C ASP A 40 8.20 11.62 -1.23
N ILE A 41 8.96 10.67 -1.76
CA ILE A 41 8.47 9.60 -2.63
C ILE A 41 8.46 8.29 -1.85
N ALA A 42 7.27 7.71 -1.73
CA ALA A 42 7.09 6.39 -1.15
C ALA A 42 7.97 5.37 -1.88
N SER A 43 8.79 4.65 -1.13
CA SER A 43 9.65 3.62 -1.69
C SER A 43 8.83 2.40 -2.11
N LYS A 44 9.37 1.60 -3.03
CA LYS A 44 8.80 0.28 -3.35
C LYS A 44 8.65 -0.59 -2.11
N ARG A 45 9.52 -0.42 -1.11
CA ARG A 45 9.43 -1.11 0.17
C ARG A 45 8.22 -0.62 0.98
N ASP A 46 7.99 0.69 1.04
CA ASP A 46 6.87 1.28 1.77
C ASP A 46 5.53 0.85 1.17
N ILE A 47 5.45 0.79 -0.17
CA ILE A 47 4.27 0.25 -0.88
C ILE A 47 4.06 -1.23 -0.53
N ARG A 48 5.11 -2.04 -0.59
CA ARG A 48 5.02 -3.47 -0.25
C ARG A 48 4.62 -3.70 1.20
N GLU A 49 5.12 -2.88 2.12
CA GLU A 49 4.73 -2.94 3.53
C GLU A 49 3.24 -2.59 3.71
N LEU A 50 2.77 -1.57 2.98
CA LEU A 50 1.36 -1.18 2.98
C LEU A 50 0.46 -2.30 2.42
N GLU A 51 0.86 -2.94 1.32
CA GLU A 51 0.15 -4.09 0.74
C GLU A 51 0.04 -5.24 1.75
N LEU A 52 1.14 -5.62 2.40
CA LEU A 52 1.15 -6.67 3.41
C LEU A 52 0.26 -6.33 4.61
N LYS A 53 0.30 -5.08 5.06
CA LYS A 53 -0.55 -4.60 6.16
C LYS A 53 -2.02 -4.59 5.76
N MET A 54 -2.34 -4.26 4.51
CA MET A 54 -3.71 -4.33 3.99
C MET A 54 -4.20 -5.77 3.93
N GLU A 55 -3.43 -6.68 3.33
CA GLU A 55 -3.76 -8.10 3.23
C GLU A 55 -4.03 -8.71 4.62
N SER A 56 -3.16 -8.40 5.59
CA SER A 56 -3.33 -8.87 6.97
C SER A 56 -4.64 -8.38 7.60
N ARG A 57 -5.00 -7.11 7.41
CA ARG A 57 -6.26 -6.56 7.92
C ARG A 57 -7.47 -7.17 7.21
N PHE A 58 -7.38 -7.40 5.90
CA PHE A 58 -8.45 -8.05 5.14
C PHE A 58 -8.69 -9.47 5.63
N GLU A 59 -7.64 -10.24 5.89
CA GLU A 59 -7.78 -11.61 6.41
C GLU A 59 -8.40 -11.63 7.82
N GLN A 60 -8.03 -10.67 8.69
CA GLN A 60 -8.65 -10.51 10.01
C GLN A 60 -10.16 -10.21 9.89
N VAL A 61 -10.52 -9.23 9.07
CA VAL A 61 -11.93 -8.86 8.84
C VAL A 61 -12.72 -10.03 8.24
N LYS A 62 -12.13 -10.79 7.31
CA LYS A 62 -12.76 -11.97 6.71
C LYS A 62 -12.99 -13.08 7.74
N GLY A 63 -12.06 -13.29 8.66
CA GLY A 63 -12.21 -14.20 9.81
C GLY A 63 -13.39 -13.80 10.70
N GLU A 64 -13.46 -12.54 11.11
CA GLU A 64 -14.56 -12.00 11.92
C GLU A 64 -15.91 -12.13 11.19
N LEU A 65 -15.97 -11.78 9.90
CA LEU A 65 -17.17 -11.92 9.08
C LEU A 65 -17.60 -13.38 8.93
N THR A 66 -16.66 -14.31 8.83
CA THR A 66 -16.96 -15.75 8.74
C THR A 66 -17.62 -16.24 10.03
N LEU A 67 -17.09 -15.85 11.19
CA LEU A 67 -17.70 -16.15 12.49
C LEU A 67 -19.10 -15.55 12.62
N ILE A 68 -19.26 -14.26 12.30
CA ILE A 68 -20.55 -13.56 12.33
C ILE A 68 -21.55 -14.22 11.37
N LYS A 69 -21.11 -14.71 10.20
CA LYS A 69 -21.96 -15.40 9.24
C LYS A 69 -22.49 -16.74 9.76
N TRP A 70 -21.69 -17.49 10.51
CA TRP A 70 -22.07 -18.82 11.01
C TRP A 70 -22.86 -18.79 12.32
N MET A 71 -22.65 -17.79 13.17
CA MET A 71 -23.34 -17.65 14.46
C MET A 71 -24.88 -17.73 14.35
N PRO A 72 -25.56 -17.00 13.44
CA PRO A 72 -27.00 -17.10 13.27
C PRO A 72 -27.45 -18.49 12.85
N GLY A 73 -26.68 -19.19 12.01
CA GLY A 73 -27.00 -20.55 11.59
C GLY A 73 -26.99 -21.54 12.76
N ILE A 74 -25.97 -21.43 13.62
CA ILE A 74 -25.86 -22.25 14.83
C ILE A 74 -26.98 -21.91 15.83
N MET A 75 -27.25 -20.63 16.04
CA MET A 75 -28.32 -20.16 16.93
C MET A 75 -29.70 -20.64 16.45
N LEU A 76 -30.01 -20.46 15.16
CA LEU A 76 -31.27 -20.93 14.56
C LEU A 76 -31.39 -22.46 14.63
N GLY A 77 -30.31 -23.18 14.33
CA GLY A 77 -30.28 -24.64 14.45
C GLY A 77 -30.56 -25.11 15.88
N GLY A 78 -29.94 -24.47 16.88
CA GLY A 78 -30.19 -24.75 18.30
C GLY A 78 -31.64 -24.48 18.72
N VAL A 79 -32.20 -23.34 18.33
CA VAL A 79 -33.61 -23.00 18.60
C VAL A 79 -34.55 -24.00 17.93
N MET A 80 -34.31 -24.35 16.67
CA MET A 80 -35.11 -25.34 15.93
C MET A 80 -35.07 -26.72 16.59
N ALA A 81 -33.90 -27.17 17.08
CA ALA A 81 -33.77 -28.45 17.78
C ALA A 81 -34.59 -28.48 19.09
N LEU A 82 -34.60 -27.37 19.83
CA LEU A 82 -35.42 -27.23 21.05
C LEU A 82 -36.92 -27.27 20.73
N ILE A 83 -37.36 -26.57 19.68
CA ILE A 83 -38.75 -26.57 19.22
C ILE A 83 -39.18 -28.00 18.84
N LEU A 84 -38.39 -28.70 18.02
CA LEU A 84 -38.70 -30.07 17.62
C LEU A 84 -38.82 -30.99 18.84
N LYS A 85 -37.91 -30.89 19.81
CA LYS A 85 -37.97 -31.71 21.04
C LYS A 85 -39.17 -31.38 21.93
N ALA A 86 -39.60 -30.11 21.98
CA ALA A 86 -40.73 -29.69 22.80
C ALA A 86 -42.09 -30.08 22.20
N PHE A 87 -42.24 -29.97 20.87
CA PHE A 87 -43.52 -30.18 20.18
C PHE A 87 -43.68 -31.56 19.55
N PHE A 88 -42.58 -32.27 19.28
CA PHE A 88 -42.58 -33.64 18.75
C PHE A 88 -41.72 -34.57 19.61
N PRO A 89 -42.08 -34.76 20.90
CA PRO A 89 -41.43 -35.76 21.74
C PRO A 89 -41.90 -37.14 21.28
N VAL A 90 -41.18 -37.75 20.32
CA VAL A 90 -41.26 -39.19 20.06
C VAL A 90 -40.44 -39.93 21.11
#